data_AF-A0A6N1Y9W8-F1
#
_entry.id   AF-A0A6N1Y9W8-F1
#
_cell.length_a   1.000
_cell.length_b   1.000
_cell.length_c   1.000
_cell.angle_alpha   90.00
_cell.angle_beta   90.00
_cell.angle_gamma   90.00
#
_symmetry.space_group_name_H-M   'P 1'
#
loop_
_entity.id
_entity.type
_entity.pdbx_description
1 polymer ?
#
loop_
_entity_poly.entity_id
_entity_poly.type
_entity_poly.pdbx_seq_one_letter_code
_entity_poly.pdbx_strand_id
1 'polypeptide(L)'
;MKQEKKSFRHESLQDAKSIEKILAAISESLGKGKLKFSDEEDEIIFQPEGLMKLKLSAAQDGNEQRFNIKVSWQLENDELKNKTIKVER
;
A
#
# COMPACT_ATOMS: atom_id res chain seq x y z
N MET A 1 -16.62 -20.16 -7.90
CA MET A 1 -15.35 -19.71 -7.29
C MET A 1 -15.50 -18.23 -6.99
N LYS A 2 -15.57 -17.84 -5.71
CA LYS A 2 -15.71 -16.43 -5.30
C LYS A 2 -14.48 -15.68 -5.81
N GLN A 3 -14.69 -14.58 -6.53
CA GLN A 3 -13.61 -13.67 -6.90
C GLN A 3 -12.91 -13.23 -5.62
N GLU A 4 -11.61 -13.50 -5.49
CA GLU A 4 -10.78 -12.85 -4.48
C GLU A 4 -10.95 -11.34 -4.66
N LYS A 5 -11.55 -10.66 -3.67
CA LYS A 5 -11.74 -9.20 -3.73
C LYS A 5 -10.35 -8.56 -3.86
N LYS A 6 -10.08 -7.93 -5.00
CA LYS A 6 -8.79 -7.29 -5.33
C LYS A 6 -8.58 -5.96 -4.61
N SER A 7 -9.53 -5.51 -3.79
CA SER A 7 -9.51 -4.21 -3.14
C SER A 7 -10.16 -4.26 -1.76
N PHE A 8 -9.52 -3.63 -0.79
CA PHE A 8 -10.05 -3.35 0.54
C PHE A 8 -10.27 -1.83 0.68
N ARG A 9 -11.43 -1.41 1.19
CA ARG A 9 -11.72 0.00 1.45
C ARG A 9 -12.48 0.10 2.77
N HIS A 10 -11.89 0.81 3.72
CA HIS A 10 -12.50 1.14 5.01
C HIS A 10 -12.46 2.66 5.21
N GLU A 11 -13.53 3.23 5.75
CA GLU A 11 -13.67 4.66 6.02
C GLU A 11 -14.32 4.85 7.39
N SER A 12 -13.64 5.58 8.28
CA SER A 12 -14.15 5.86 9.63
C SER A 12 -13.69 7.23 10.12
N LEU A 13 -14.45 7.79 11.07
CA LEU A 13 -14.10 9.02 11.78
C LEU A 13 -13.37 8.64 13.07
N GLN A 14 -12.14 9.14 13.24
CA GLN A 14 -11.25 8.77 14.33
C GLN A 14 -10.54 10.00 14.89
N ASP A 15 -10.11 9.93 16.15
CA ASP A 15 -9.22 10.94 16.73
C ASP A 15 -7.76 10.74 16.28
N ALA A 16 -6.91 11.72 16.56
CA ALA A 16 -5.50 11.68 16.17
C ALA A 16 -4.73 10.49 16.74
N LYS A 17 -5.05 10.05 17.97
CA LYS A 17 -4.37 8.91 18.62
C LYS A 17 -4.75 7.60 17.96
N SER A 18 -6.02 7.44 17.58
CA SER A 18 -6.50 6.28 16.83
C SER A 18 -5.89 6.22 15.43
N ILE A 19 -5.80 7.35 14.73
CA ILE A 19 -5.10 7.44 13.43
C ILE A 19 -3.61 7.07 13.58
N GLU A 20 -2.92 7.59 14.59
CA GLU A 20 -1.52 7.27 14.88
C GLU A 20 -1.31 5.76 15.07
N LYS A 21 -2.17 5.10 15.85
CA LYS A 21 -2.11 3.64 16.06
C LYS A 21 -2.27 2.85 14.76
N ILE A 22 -3.18 3.28 13.88
CA ILE A 22 -3.38 2.64 12.57
C ILE A 22 -2.12 2.81 11.70
N LEU A 23 -1.54 4.01 11.65
CA LEU A 23 -0.30 4.27 10.90
C LEU A 23 0.88 3.46 11.46
N ALA A 24 1.01 3.35 12.77
CA ALA A 24 2.03 2.53 13.42
C ALA A 24 1.89 1.05 13.05
N ALA A 25 0.66 0.51 13.08
CA ALA A 25 0.39 -0.87 12.69
C ALA A 25 0.76 -1.13 11.21
N ILE A 26 0.44 -0.20 10.30
CA ILE A 26 0.85 -0.27 8.89
C ILE A 26 2.38 -0.24 8.77
N SER A 27 3.06 0.64 9.49
CA SER A 27 4.52 0.76 9.48
C SER A 27 5.20 -0.54 9.95
N GLU A 28 4.74 -1.12 11.06
CA GLU A 28 5.29 -2.36 11.61
C GLU A 28 5.08 -3.55 10.66
N SER A 29 3.88 -3.68 10.11
CA SER A 29 3.52 -4.78 9.21
C SER A 29 4.23 -4.70 7.85
N LEU A 30 4.44 -3.48 7.34
CA LEU A 30 5.29 -3.23 6.17
C LEU A 30 6.72 -3.72 6.42
N GLY A 31 7.33 -3.38 7.57
CA GLY A 31 8.66 -3.83 7.94
C GLY A 31 8.79 -5.35 8.14
N LYS A 32 7.69 -6.03 8.50
CA LYS A 32 7.60 -7.49 8.61
C LYS A 32 7.40 -8.21 7.26
N GLY A 33 7.18 -7.48 6.17
CA GLY A 33 6.94 -8.05 4.84
C GLY A 33 5.56 -8.70 4.67
N LYS A 34 4.59 -8.40 5.55
CA LYS A 34 3.21 -8.90 5.43
C LYS A 34 2.21 -7.88 5.96
N LEU A 35 1.38 -7.36 5.08
CA LEU A 35 0.29 -6.44 5.37
C LEU A 35 -1.03 -7.20 5.27
N LYS A 36 -1.79 -7.30 6.37
CA LYS A 36 -3.16 -7.83 6.36
C LYS A 36 -4.11 -6.68 6.69
N PHE A 37 -5.07 -6.45 5.81
CA PHE A 37 -6.18 -5.53 6.04
C PHE A 37 -7.45 -6.35 6.18
N SER A 38 -8.26 -6.06 7.20
CA SER A 38 -9.51 -6.78 7.42
C SER A 38 -10.52 -5.94 8.20
N ASP A 39 -11.80 -6.13 7.89
CA ASP A 39 -12.94 -5.65 8.66
C ASP A 39 -13.98 -6.79 8.84
N GLU A 40 -15.23 -6.46 9.14
CA GLU A 40 -16.29 -7.45 9.35
C GLU A 40 -16.69 -8.20 8.07
N GLU A 41 -16.47 -7.61 6.90
CA GLU A 41 -16.92 -8.16 5.62
C GLU A 41 -15.77 -8.70 4.77
N ASP A 42 -14.58 -8.08 4.87
CA ASP A 42 -13.50 -8.25 3.92
C ASP A 42 -12.13 -8.49 4.56
N GLU A 43 -11.29 -9.23 3.85
CA GLU A 43 -9.88 -9.42 4.17
C GLU A 43 -9.04 -9.41 2.88
N ILE A 44 -7.88 -8.77 2.93
CA ILE A 44 -6.84 -8.86 1.90
C ILE A 44 -5.45 -8.92 2.54
N ILE A 45 -4.55 -9.68 1.93
CA ILE A 45 -3.16 -9.83 2.37
C ILE A 45 -2.23 -9.41 1.24
N PHE A 46 -1.28 -8.55 1.57
CA PHE A 46 -0.20 -8.12 0.70
C PHE A 46 1.15 -8.61 1.24
N GLN A 47 2.04 -8.94 0.31
CA GLN A 47 3.43 -9.30 0.55
C GLN A 47 4.30 -8.23 -0.12
N PRO A 48 4.69 -7.17 0.62
CA PRO A 48 5.56 -6.13 0.09
C PRO A 48 6.94 -6.71 -0.23
N GLU A 49 7.39 -6.51 -1.46
CA GLU A 49 8.66 -7.01 -1.95
C GLU A 49 9.30 -6.02 -2.93
N GLY A 50 10.59 -6.20 -3.19
CA GLY A 50 11.34 -5.41 -4.16
C GLY A 50 11.36 -3.91 -3.86
N LEU A 51 11.46 -3.12 -4.92
CA LEU A 51 11.48 -1.66 -4.83
C LEU A 51 10.06 -1.10 -4.75
N MET A 52 9.83 -0.25 -3.76
CA MET A 52 8.55 0.41 -3.54
C MET A 52 8.64 1.90 -3.84
N LYS A 53 7.58 2.42 -4.46
CA LYS A 53 7.38 3.85 -4.67
C LYS A 53 6.54 4.42 -3.53
N LEU A 54 7.07 5.46 -2.87
CA LEU A 54 6.34 6.29 -1.91
C LEU A 54 5.93 7.60 -2.57
N LYS A 55 4.67 8.00 -2.41
CA LYS A 55 4.18 9.35 -2.69
C LYS A 55 3.50 9.89 -1.43
N LEU A 56 3.97 11.05 -0.97
CA LEU A 56 3.40 11.82 0.12
C LEU A 56 2.89 13.15 -0.42
N SER A 57 1.66 13.52 -0.09
CA SER A 57 1.09 14.82 -0.43
C SER A 57 0.25 15.35 0.73
N ALA A 58 0.31 16.65 0.97
CA ALA A 58 -0.53 17.33 1.94
C ALA A 58 -1.13 18.59 1.31
N ALA A 59 -2.35 18.93 1.71
CA ALA A 59 -3.07 20.10 1.23
C ALA A 59 -3.99 20.64 2.33
N GLN A 60 -4.26 21.94 2.25
CA GLN A 60 -5.31 22.60 3.02
C GLN A 60 -6.23 23.32 2.04
N ASP A 61 -7.52 23.07 2.16
CA ASP A 61 -8.57 23.73 1.37
C ASP A 61 -9.68 24.21 2.31
N GLY A 62 -9.82 25.53 2.43
CA GLY A 62 -10.66 26.17 3.43
C GLY A 62 -10.36 25.67 4.85
N ASN A 63 -11.34 24.98 5.45
CA ASN A 63 -11.27 24.42 6.80
C ASN A 63 -10.89 22.93 6.85
N GLU A 64 -10.53 22.33 5.71
CA GLU A 64 -10.15 20.93 5.61
C GLU A 64 -8.63 20.80 5.46
N GLN A 65 -7.99 20.03 6.34
CA GLN A 65 -6.60 19.62 6.19
C GLN A 65 -6.55 18.14 5.85
N ARG A 66 -5.80 17.80 4.81
CA ARG A 66 -5.63 16.42 4.36
C ARG A 66 -4.17 16.12 4.05
N PHE A 67 -3.78 14.90 4.38
CA PHE A 67 -2.57 14.30 3.84
C PHE A 67 -2.90 12.93 3.25
N ASN A 68 -2.10 12.52 2.26
CA ASN A 68 -2.22 11.23 1.61
C ASN A 68 -0.84 10.56 1.58
N ILE A 69 -0.80 9.31 2.04
CA ILE A 69 0.35 8.42 1.92
C ILE A 69 -0.05 7.33 0.93
N LYS A 70 0.67 7.25 -0.19
CA LYS A 70 0.49 6.19 -1.18
C LYS A 70 1.80 5.42 -1.33
N VAL A 71 1.73 4.12 -1.04
CA VAL A 71 2.82 3.16 -1.29
C VAL A 71 2.37 2.19 -2.37
N SER A 72 3.25 1.90 -3.32
CA SER A 72 2.97 0.94 -4.39
C SER A 72 4.25 0.25 -4.82
N TRP A 73 4.17 -1.04 -5.13
CA TRP A 73 5.24 -1.80 -5.74
C TRP A 73 4.67 -2.58 -6.93
N GLN A 74 5.56 -3.08 -7.79
CA GLN A 74 5.19 -4.06 -8.79
C GLN A 74 5.48 -5.44 -8.19
N LEU A 75 4.57 -6.39 -8.39
CA LEU A 75 4.89 -7.79 -8.15
C LEU A 75 5.95 -8.17 -9.17
N GLU A 76 7.02 -8.86 -8.75
CA GLU A 76 7.98 -9.38 -9.71
C GLU A 76 7.25 -10.39 -10.60
N ASN A 77 6.92 -9.98 -11.82
CA ASN A 77 6.46 -10.90 -12.84
C ASN A 77 7.67 -11.75 -13.24
N ASP A 78 7.54 -13.07 -13.11
CA ASP A 78 8.48 -14.11 -13.57
C ASP A 78 8.84 -14.01 -15.09
N GLU A 79 8.30 -13.01 -15.80
CA GLU A 79 8.50 -12.75 -17.22
C GLU A 79 9.68 -11.83 -17.56
N LEU A 80 10.37 -11.23 -16.56
CA LEU A 80 11.64 -10.55 -16.81
C LEU A 80 12.80 -11.56 -16.96
N LYS A 81 12.63 -12.54 -17.85
CA LYS A 81 13.74 -13.31 -18.40
C LYS A 81 14.63 -12.36 -19.20
N ASN A 82 15.76 -11.96 -18.59
CA ASN A 82 16.99 -11.47 -19.22
C ASN A 82 16.86 -11.15 -20.72
N LYS A 83 16.29 -9.99 -21.06
CA LYS A 83 16.47 -9.45 -22.42
C LYS A 83 17.88 -8.90 -22.51
N THR A 84 18.78 -9.70 -23.06
CA THR A 84 20.15 -9.29 -23.39
C THR A 84 20.12 -8.02 -24.23
N ILE A 85 20.68 -6.94 -23.69
CA ILE A 85 20.88 -5.70 -24.43
C ILE A 85 22.06 -5.93 -25.38
N LYS A 86 21.82 -5.79 -26.68
CA LYS A 86 22.89 -5.66 -27.67
C LYS A 86 23.15 -4.18 -27.90
N VAL A 87 24.40 -3.75 -27.67
CA VAL A 87 24.89 -2.41 -28.00
C VAL A 87 25.77 -2.56 -29.24
N GLU A 88 25.36 -1.97 -30.35
CA GLU A 88 26.21 -1.81 -31.54
C GLU A 88 26.84 -0.41 -31.52
N ARG A 89 28.08 -0.33 -32.00
CA ARG A 89 28.87 0.90 -32.11
C ARG A 89 28.62 1.60 -33.43
#